data_AF-A0A6A5ADU9-F1
#
_entry.id   AF-A0A6A5ADU9-F1
#
_cell.length_a   1.000
_cell.length_b   1.000
_cell.length_c   1.000
_cell.angle_alpha   90.00
_cell.angle_beta   90.00
_cell.angle_gamma   90.00
#
_symmetry.space_group_name_H-M   'P 1'
#
loop_
_entity.id
_entity.type
_entity.pdbx_description
1 polymer ?
#
loop_
_entity_poly.entity_id
_entity_poly.type
_entity_poly.pdbx_seq_one_letter_code
_entity_poly.pdbx_strand_id
1 'polypeptide(L)'
;MAWFNIPYANGVKYHRWIGVATLVALVMHVGIIVAYYANINSLVTLLPCWDCDLASAEGTDRWQNVFGFLAFICVGVVALTSLP
;
A
#
# COMPACT_ATOMS: atom_id res chain seq x y z
N MET A 1 8.97 8.76 -33.85
CA MET A 1 8.50 7.50 -33.24
C MET A 1 8.50 7.70 -31.73
N ALA A 2 7.42 7.39 -31.04
CA ALA A 2 7.41 7.43 -29.58
C ALA A 2 8.44 6.43 -29.02
N TRP A 3 9.18 6.81 -27.98
CA TRP A 3 10.08 5.92 -27.25
C TRP A 3 9.30 4.64 -26.84
N PHE A 4 9.84 3.45 -27.14
CA PHE A 4 9.19 2.13 -26.97
C PHE A 4 7.90 1.82 -27.79
N ASN A 5 7.56 2.59 -28.83
CA ASN A 5 6.33 2.35 -29.63
C ASN A 5 5.02 2.44 -28.81
N ILE A 6 5.02 3.22 -27.72
CA ILE A 6 3.86 3.43 -26.86
C ILE A 6 3.15 4.74 -27.28
N PRO A 7 1.84 4.72 -27.58
CA PRO A 7 1.13 5.93 -27.99
C PRO A 7 0.88 6.87 -26.80
N TYR A 8 1.63 7.98 -26.72
CA TYR A 8 1.45 9.01 -25.67
C TYR A 8 0.06 9.63 -25.62
N ALA A 9 -0.69 9.62 -26.74
CA ALA A 9 -2.08 10.06 -26.80
C ALA A 9 -2.99 9.30 -25.81
N ASN A 10 -2.61 8.08 -25.42
CA ASN A 10 -3.34 7.26 -24.45
C ASN A 10 -2.83 7.44 -23.01
N GLY A 11 -1.99 8.45 -22.72
CA GLY A 11 -1.37 8.64 -21.40
C GLY A 11 -2.37 8.66 -20.24
N VAL A 12 -3.49 9.36 -20.39
CA VAL A 12 -4.56 9.41 -19.37
C VAL A 12 -5.16 8.02 -19.14
N LYS A 13 -5.38 7.24 -20.21
CA LYS A 13 -5.89 5.87 -20.10
C LYS A 13 -4.91 4.98 -19.35
N TYR A 14 -3.62 5.08 -19.66
CA TYR A 14 -2.57 4.32 -18.97
C TYR A 14 -2.44 4.71 -17.50
N HIS A 15 -2.49 6.01 -17.17
CA HIS A 15 -2.47 6.49 -15.79
C HIS A 15 -3.63 5.88 -14.98
N ARG A 16 -4.85 5.87 -15.54
CA ARG A 16 -6.01 5.24 -14.89
C ARG A 16 -5.82 3.73 -14.69
N TRP A 17 -5.36 3.01 -15.72
CA TRP A 17 -5.17 1.56 -15.64
C TRP A 17 -4.09 1.16 -14.64
N ILE A 18 -2.95 1.86 -14.63
CA ILE A 18 -1.89 1.66 -13.65
C ILE A 18 -2.43 1.98 -12.24
N GLY A 19 -3.19 3.07 -12.09
CA GLY A 19 -3.83 3.40 -10.80
C GLY A 19 -4.73 2.28 -10.27
N VAL A 20 -5.58 1.69 -11.12
CA VAL A 20 -6.42 0.53 -10.74
C VAL A 20 -5.56 -0.68 -10.38
N ALA A 21 -4.53 -1.00 -11.19
CA ALA A 21 -3.64 -2.11 -10.90
C ALA A 21 -2.89 -1.94 -9.57
N THR A 22 -2.41 -0.72 -9.28
CA THR A 22 -1.77 -0.37 -8.01
C THR A 22 -2.74 -0.52 -6.85
N LEU A 23 -4.00 -0.10 -6.99
CA LEU A 23 -5.02 -0.25 -5.94
C LEU A 23 -5.28 -1.73 -5.62
N VAL A 24 -5.44 -2.58 -6.65
CA VAL A 24 -5.65 -4.02 -6.48
C VAL A 24 -4.44 -4.66 -5.80
N ALA A 25 -3.22 -4.34 -6.26
CA ALA A 25 -2.00 -4.84 -5.65
C ALA A 25 -1.88 -4.42 -4.18
N LEU A 26 -2.25 -3.19 -3.85
CA LEU A 26 -2.21 -2.67 -2.49
C LEU A 26 -3.23 -3.36 -1.57
N VAL A 27 -4.48 -3.54 -2.02
CA VAL A 27 -5.51 -4.29 -1.28
C VAL A 27 -5.05 -5.72 -1.01
N MET A 28 -4.52 -6.41 -2.03
CA MET A 28 -3.98 -7.76 -1.85
C MET A 28 -2.80 -7.78 -0.88
N HIS A 29 -1.87 -6.84 -0.99
CA HIS A 29 -0.71 -6.74 -0.12
C HIS A 29 -1.12 -6.58 1.36
N VAL A 30 -2.04 -5.65 1.65
CA VAL A 30 -2.57 -5.47 3.00
C VAL A 30 -3.26 -6.73 3.50
N GLY A 31 -4.08 -7.39 2.68
CA GLY A 31 -4.73 -8.65 3.04
C GLY A 31 -3.74 -9.77 3.39
N ILE A 32 -2.66 -9.91 2.61
CA ILE A 32 -1.61 -10.90 2.85
C ILE A 32 -0.86 -10.59 4.16
N ILE A 33 -0.52 -9.33 4.42
CA ILE A 33 0.17 -8.93 5.66
C ILE A 33 -0.71 -9.25 6.88
N VAL A 34 -2.00 -8.89 6.84
CA VAL A 34 -2.93 -9.19 7.95
C VAL A 34 -3.05 -10.70 8.17
N ALA A 35 -3.20 -11.49 7.10
CA ALA A 35 -3.30 -12.94 7.18
C ALA A 35 -2.00 -13.57 7.72
N TYR A 36 -0.84 -13.07 7.31
CA TYR A 36 0.47 -13.52 7.80
C TYR A 36 0.59 -13.31 9.31
N TYR A 37 0.35 -12.10 9.81
CA TYR A 37 0.45 -11.79 11.23
C TYR A 37 -0.62 -12.48 12.08
N ALA A 38 -1.81 -12.75 11.51
CA ALA A 38 -2.82 -13.60 12.15
C ALA A 38 -2.33 -15.04 12.32
N ASN A 39 -1.70 -15.62 11.28
CA ASN A 39 -1.22 -17.00 11.30
C ASN A 39 -0.11 -17.24 12.33
N ILE A 40 0.74 -16.24 12.58
CA ILE A 40 1.80 -16.32 13.59
C ILE A 40 1.36 -15.79 14.98
N ASN A 41 0.07 -15.52 15.19
CA ASN A 41 -0.48 -14.96 16.43
C ASN A 41 0.20 -13.66 16.89
N SER A 42 0.67 -12.84 15.94
CA SER A 42 1.42 -11.61 16.21
C SER A 42 0.74 -10.37 15.62
N LEU A 43 -0.60 -10.32 15.67
CA LEU A 43 -1.39 -9.18 15.21
C LEU A 43 -1.05 -7.87 15.93
N VAL A 44 -0.51 -7.94 17.14
CA VAL A 44 -0.01 -6.76 17.88
C VAL A 44 1.09 -6.02 17.10
N THR A 45 1.79 -6.69 16.19
CA THR A 45 2.82 -6.10 15.32
C THR A 45 2.23 -5.18 14.25
N LEU A 46 0.92 -5.25 14.00
CA LEU A 46 0.21 -4.32 13.12
C LEU A 46 -0.17 -3.00 13.83
N LEU A 47 -0.01 -2.95 15.16
CA LEU A 47 -0.34 -1.80 15.99
C LEU A 47 0.92 -1.02 16.39
N PRO A 48 0.81 0.30 16.60
CA PRO A 48 1.95 1.12 17.01
C PRO A 48 2.51 0.64 18.37
N CYS A 49 3.79 0.90 18.58
CA CYS A 49 4.45 0.82 19.88
C CYS A 49 4.99 2.19 20.27
N TRP A 50 4.69 2.61 21.50
CA TRP A 50 5.08 3.92 22.02
C TRP A 50 6.35 3.87 22.86
N ASP A 51 6.69 2.69 23.40
CA ASP A 51 7.83 2.46 24.28
C ASP A 51 8.94 1.61 23.62
N CYS A 52 8.85 1.39 22.31
CA CYS A 52 9.82 0.59 21.56
C CYS A 52 10.95 1.45 20.98
N ASP A 53 12.14 0.87 20.88
CA ASP A 53 13.24 1.48 20.14
C ASP A 53 12.99 1.33 18.63
N LEU A 54 12.84 2.46 17.92
CA LEU A 54 12.68 2.49 16.46
C LEU A 54 13.87 1.89 15.71
N ALA A 55 15.08 1.92 16.28
CA ALA A 55 16.25 1.32 15.67
C ALA A 55 16.27 -0.23 15.78
N SER A 56 15.41 -0.80 16.63
CA SER A 56 15.23 -2.24 16.73
C SER A 56 14.38 -2.78 15.57
N ALA A 57 14.58 -4.05 15.22
CA ALA A 57 13.78 -4.72 14.19
C ALA A 57 12.28 -4.69 14.53
N GLU A 58 11.91 -4.91 15.81
CA GLU A 58 10.52 -4.85 16.25
C GLU A 58 9.93 -3.44 16.08
N GLY A 59 10.64 -2.41 16.55
CA GLY A 59 10.17 -1.02 16.44
C GLY A 59 10.02 -0.58 14.98
N THR A 60 10.99 -0.94 14.12
CA THR A 60 10.92 -0.67 12.69
C THR A 60 9.72 -1.37 12.04
N ASP A 61 9.52 -2.67 12.27
CA ASP A 61 8.44 -3.44 11.65
C ASP A 61 7.05 -2.91 12.05
N ARG A 62 6.86 -2.58 13.34
CA ARG A 62 5.59 -2.07 13.86
C ARG A 62 5.23 -0.73 13.25
N TRP A 63 6.17 0.20 13.20
CA TRP A 63 5.93 1.51 12.61
C TRP A 63 5.82 1.46 11.09
N GLN A 64 6.56 0.57 10.41
CA GLN A 64 6.39 0.33 8.98
C GLN A 64 4.97 -0.18 8.67
N ASN A 65 4.44 -1.11 9.45
CA ASN A 65 3.06 -1.59 9.28
C ASN A 65 2.04 -0.46 9.47
N VAL A 66 2.19 0.35 10.52
CA VAL A 66 1.29 1.51 10.79
C VAL A 66 1.31 2.51 9.64
N PHE A 67 2.49 2.89 9.15
CA PHE A 67 2.60 3.79 8.00
C PHE A 67 2.09 3.15 6.70
N GLY A 68 2.23 1.83 6.55
CA GLY A 68 1.63 1.07 5.46
C GLY A 68 0.09 1.17 5.46
N PHE A 69 -0.56 1.02 6.61
CA PHE A 69 -2.01 1.21 6.74
C PHE A 69 -2.43 2.66 6.51
N LEU A 70 -1.66 3.63 7.01
CA LEU A 70 -1.93 5.05 6.74
C LEU A 70 -1.87 5.34 5.23
N ALA A 71 -0.83 4.86 4.55
CA ALA A 71 -0.70 4.99 3.10
C ALA A 71 -1.86 4.32 2.36
N PHE A 72 -2.29 3.12 2.80
CA PHE A 72 -3.45 2.43 2.25
C PHE A 72 -4.73 3.27 2.34
N ILE A 73 -4.99 3.89 3.49
CA ILE A 73 -6.16 4.75 3.69
C ILE A 73 -6.07 5.98 2.77
N CYS A 74 -4.92 6.64 2.71
CA CYS A 74 -4.70 7.82 1.85
C CYS A 74 -4.94 7.47 0.37
N VAL A 75 -4.39 6.36 -0.12
CA VAL A 75 -4.60 5.89 -1.49
C VAL A 75 -6.07 5.52 -1.72
N GLY A 76 -6.74 4.94 -0.72
CA GLY A 76 -8.18 4.66 -0.77
C GLY A 76 -9.02 5.93 -0.95
N VAL A 77 -8.71 7.00 -0.21
CA VAL A 77 -9.39 8.30 -0.36
C VAL A 77 -9.16 8.87 -1.76
N VAL A 78 -7.92 8.83 -2.28
CA VAL A 78 -7.60 9.28 -3.65
C VAL A 78 -8.37 8.46 -4.69
N ALA A 79 -8.47 7.14 -4.50
CA ALA A 79 -9.22 6.28 -5.42
C ALA A 79 -10.72 6.62 -5.43
N LEU A 80 -11.31 6.84 -4.26
CA LEU A 80 -12.73 7.20 -4.12
C LEU A 80 -13.04 8.56 -4.76
N THR A 81 -12.19 9.57 -4.55
CA THR A 81 -12.38 10.90 -5.14
C THR A 81 -12.05 10.97 -6.63
N SER A 82 -11.46 9.91 -7.19
CA SER A 82 -11.13 9.79 -8.62
C SER A 82 -12.19 9.02 -9.44
N LEU A 83 -13.29 8.60 -8.81
CA LEU A 83 -14.43 8.01 -9.52
C LEU A 83 -15.08 9.06 -10.43
N PRO A 84 -15.55 8.67 -11.63
CA PRO A 84 -16.08 9.59 -12.64
C PRO A 84 -17.41 10.23 -12.26
#